data_AF-A0A841FEP7-F1
#
_entry.id   AF-A0A841FEP7-F1
#
_cell.length_a   1.000
_cell.length_b   1.000
_cell.length_c   1.000
_cell.angle_alpha   90.00
_cell.angle_beta   90.00
_cell.angle_gamma   90.00
#
_symmetry.space_group_name_H-M   'P 1'
#
loop_
_entity.id
_entity.type
_entity.pdbx_description
1 polymer ?
#
loop_
_entity_poly.entity_id
_entity_poly.type
_entity_poly.pdbx_seq_one_letter_code
_entity_poly.pdbx_strand_id
1 'polypeptide(L)'
;MTSRSRIAAFGAALAVAVLFPAAAQADDVRDRADALMNMHAGDFVGAPHDAPFEWSNDGCSGPTEQIFHNACVQHDFGYRNYGAHYALKLSVTRETKDWIDARFHEEMDRACIDTYPAGEAVASCMDNATLAWTAVHLYGDQYFF
;
A
#
# COMPACT_ATOMS: atom_id res chain seq x y z
N MET A 1 63.50 -20.26 39.11
CA MET A 1 62.02 -20.14 39.12
C MET A 1 61.64 -19.05 38.14
N THR A 2 61.16 -19.43 36.95
CA THR A 2 60.93 -18.58 35.79
C THR A 2 59.50 -18.00 35.81
N SER A 3 59.38 -16.68 35.94
CA SER A 3 58.11 -15.97 35.83
C SER A 3 57.77 -15.73 34.34
N ARG A 4 56.63 -16.23 33.88
CA ARG A 4 56.10 -15.97 32.53
C ARG A 4 54.95 -14.97 32.62
N SER A 5 55.21 -13.71 32.28
CA SER A 5 54.17 -12.71 32.05
C SER A 5 53.35 -13.06 30.81
N ARG A 6 52.04 -13.17 30.96
CA ARG A 6 51.09 -13.31 29.84
C ARG A 6 50.61 -11.93 29.44
N ILE A 7 50.98 -11.48 28.25
CA ILE A 7 50.43 -10.27 27.62
C ILE A 7 49.02 -10.62 27.13
N ALA A 8 48.00 -9.95 27.67
CA ALA A 8 46.64 -10.02 27.17
C ALA A 8 46.51 -9.11 25.95
N ALA A 9 46.31 -9.70 24.77
CA ALA A 9 45.97 -8.96 23.56
C ALA A 9 44.50 -8.54 23.64
N PHE A 10 44.24 -7.26 23.88
CA PHE A 10 42.93 -6.66 23.65
C PHE A 10 42.73 -6.55 22.13
N GLY A 11 42.04 -7.53 21.55
CA GLY A 11 41.53 -7.43 20.18
C GLY A 11 40.39 -6.42 20.14
N ALA A 12 40.67 -5.21 19.66
CA ALA A 12 39.64 -4.24 19.32
C ALA A 12 38.92 -4.74 18.06
N ALA A 13 37.73 -5.34 18.23
CA ALA A 13 36.82 -5.58 17.12
C ALA A 13 36.28 -4.23 16.64
N LEU A 14 36.76 -3.74 15.49
CA LEU A 14 36.11 -2.64 14.78
C LEU A 14 34.75 -3.12 14.29
N ALA A 15 33.68 -2.69 14.95
CA ALA A 15 32.34 -2.77 14.39
C ALA A 15 32.25 -1.75 13.24
N VAL A 16 32.32 -2.24 11.99
CA VAL A 16 32.02 -1.43 10.82
C VAL A 16 30.50 -1.25 10.79
N ALA A 17 30.02 -0.09 11.25
CA ALA A 17 28.64 0.30 11.04
C ALA A 17 28.45 0.59 9.55
N VAL A 18 27.77 -0.33 8.84
CA VAL A 18 27.37 -0.11 7.45
C VAL A 18 26.24 0.92 7.47
N LEU A 19 26.59 2.18 7.23
CA LEU A 19 25.64 3.27 7.04
C LEU A 19 25.02 3.10 5.65
N PHE A 20 23.91 2.37 5.57
CA PHE A 20 23.07 2.40 4.38
C PHE A 20 22.40 3.79 4.29
N PRO A 21 22.41 4.44 3.12
CA PRO A 21 21.73 5.72 2.96
C PRO A 21 20.21 5.50 3.12
N ALA A 22 19.59 6.29 3.99
CA ALA A 22 18.14 6.23 4.27
C ALA A 22 17.27 6.40 3.01
N ALA A 23 17.79 7.09 1.98
CA ALA A 23 17.10 7.26 0.69
C ALA A 23 16.91 5.92 -0.06
N ALA A 24 17.92 5.04 -0.06
CA ALA A 24 17.81 3.73 -0.74
C ALA A 24 16.83 2.78 -0.04
N GLN A 25 16.62 2.95 1.27
CA GLN A 25 15.59 2.23 2.03
C GLN A 25 14.19 2.78 1.76
N ALA A 26 14.05 4.09 1.55
CA ALA A 26 12.77 4.70 1.18
C ALA A 26 12.33 4.28 -0.24
N ASP A 27 13.27 4.23 -1.19
CA ASP A 27 13.00 3.75 -2.55
C ASP A 27 12.55 2.28 -2.55
N ASP A 28 13.20 1.41 -1.76
CA ASP A 28 12.80 0.00 -1.60
C ASP A 28 11.40 -0.16 -0.98
N VAL A 29 11.08 0.63 0.04
CA VAL A 29 9.73 0.63 0.66
C VAL A 29 8.68 1.10 -0.35
N ARG A 30 9.01 2.12 -1.15
CA ARG A 30 8.11 2.64 -2.18
C ARG A 30 7.88 1.60 -3.29
N ASP A 31 8.94 1.00 -3.81
CA ASP A 31 8.87 -0.02 -4.87
C ASP A 31 8.04 -1.22 -4.40
N ARG A 32 8.20 -1.64 -3.14
CA ARG A 32 7.39 -2.70 -2.55
C ARG A 32 5.92 -2.30 -2.41
N ALA A 33 5.61 -1.07 -2.01
CA ALA A 33 4.24 -0.56 -1.97
C ALA A 33 3.61 -0.52 -3.37
N ASP A 34 4.37 -0.09 -4.38
CA ASP A 34 3.90 -0.03 -5.77
C ASP A 34 3.63 -1.45 -6.30
N ALA A 35 4.47 -2.42 -5.94
CA ALA A 35 4.22 -3.82 -6.27
C ALA A 35 2.92 -4.35 -5.64
N LEU A 36 2.61 -3.96 -4.40
CA LEU A 36 1.37 -4.32 -3.71
C LEU A 36 0.13 -3.66 -4.35
N MET A 37 0.21 -2.36 -4.69
CA MET A 37 -0.88 -1.61 -5.33
C MET A 37 -1.16 -2.05 -6.78
N ASN A 38 -0.19 -2.67 -7.45
CA ASN A 38 -0.36 -3.24 -8.79
C ASN A 38 -0.85 -4.70 -8.78
N MET A 39 -1.08 -5.31 -7.61
CA MET A 39 -1.75 -6.62 -7.52
C MET A 39 -3.23 -6.49 -7.88
N HIS A 40 -3.84 -7.59 -8.32
CA HIS A 40 -5.29 -7.73 -8.28
C HIS A 40 -5.75 -7.63 -6.82
N ALA A 41 -6.88 -6.97 -6.56
CA ALA A 41 -7.37 -6.74 -5.21
C ALA A 41 -7.58 -8.05 -4.42
N GLY A 42 -7.98 -9.13 -5.11
CA GLY A 42 -8.09 -10.47 -4.52
C GLY A 42 -6.76 -11.06 -4.05
N ASP A 43 -5.67 -10.80 -4.77
CA ASP A 43 -4.32 -11.24 -4.36
C ASP A 43 -3.77 -10.32 -3.26
N PHE A 44 -4.07 -9.02 -3.34
CA PHE A 44 -3.66 -8.03 -2.35
C PHE A 44 -4.15 -8.38 -0.94
N VAL A 45 -5.42 -8.75 -0.79
CA VAL A 45 -5.96 -9.13 0.53
C VAL A 45 -5.36 -10.41 1.11
N GLY A 46 -4.67 -11.22 0.29
CA GLY A 46 -3.91 -12.38 0.72
C GLY A 46 -2.42 -12.12 0.92
N ALA A 47 -1.94 -10.91 0.65
CA ALA A 47 -0.53 -10.56 0.76
C ALA A 47 -0.05 -10.57 2.23
N PRO A 48 1.21 -10.94 2.49
CA PRO A 48 1.77 -10.86 3.84
C PRO A 48 1.82 -9.40 4.32
N HIS A 49 1.37 -9.18 5.56
CA HIS A 49 1.37 -7.86 6.19
C HIS A 49 2.77 -7.49 6.70
N ASP A 50 3.65 -7.16 5.77
CA ASP A 50 5.05 -6.81 6.05
C ASP A 50 5.14 -5.40 6.66
N ALA A 51 5.99 -5.25 7.69
CA ALA A 51 6.42 -3.92 8.12
C ALA A 51 7.26 -3.25 7.01
N PRO A 52 7.23 -1.93 6.85
CA PRO A 52 6.67 -0.92 7.77
C PRO A 52 5.27 -0.39 7.39
N PHE A 53 4.53 -1.08 6.52
CA PHE A 53 3.27 -0.54 5.99
C PHE A 53 2.15 -0.48 7.02
N GLU A 54 1.27 0.51 6.84
CA GLU A 54 -0.01 0.61 7.53
C GLU A 54 -1.05 -0.26 6.81
N TRP A 55 -1.41 -1.37 7.44
CA TRP A 55 -2.32 -2.39 6.89
C TRP A 55 -3.76 -2.28 7.42
N SER A 56 -4.01 -1.41 8.40
CA SER A 56 -5.39 -1.18 8.84
C SER A 56 -6.22 -0.66 7.68
N ASN A 57 -7.50 -1.03 7.67
CA ASN A 57 -8.49 -0.61 6.70
C ASN A 57 -9.85 -0.50 7.42
N ASP A 58 -10.74 0.31 6.88
CA ASP A 58 -12.16 0.32 7.25
C ASP A 58 -13.04 -0.23 6.12
N GLY A 59 -12.42 -0.69 5.03
CA GLY A 59 -13.09 -1.26 3.89
C GLY A 59 -13.79 -0.15 3.12
N CYS A 60 -15.01 -0.38 2.68
CA CYS A 60 -15.74 0.66 1.97
C CYS A 60 -16.41 1.62 2.96
N SER A 61 -15.92 2.86 3.01
CA SER A 61 -16.39 3.94 3.90
C SER A 61 -17.70 4.62 3.44
N GLY A 62 -18.32 4.14 2.35
CA GLY A 62 -19.59 4.64 1.80
C GLY A 62 -20.50 3.50 1.31
N PRO A 63 -21.71 3.84 0.79
CA PRO A 63 -22.62 2.84 0.25
C PRO A 63 -22.08 2.28 -1.06
N THR A 64 -21.47 1.11 -0.99
CA THR A 64 -20.94 0.36 -2.14
C THR A 64 -21.48 -1.06 -2.15
N GLU A 65 -21.35 -1.73 -3.30
CA GLU A 65 -21.62 -3.17 -3.36
C GLU A 65 -20.60 -3.96 -2.53
N GLN A 66 -21.03 -5.05 -1.89
CA GLN A 66 -20.15 -5.89 -1.08
C GLN A 66 -18.98 -6.48 -1.87
N ILE A 67 -19.18 -6.72 -3.17
CA ILE A 67 -18.14 -7.26 -4.05
C ILE A 67 -16.95 -6.30 -4.25
N PHE A 68 -17.09 -5.01 -3.90
CA PHE A 68 -16.00 -4.03 -3.96
C PHE A 68 -15.10 -4.02 -2.72
N HIS A 69 -15.40 -4.84 -1.70
CA HIS A 69 -14.66 -4.83 -0.44
C HIS A 69 -13.13 -4.93 -0.63
N ASN A 70 -12.66 -5.87 -1.46
CA ASN A 70 -11.22 -6.05 -1.67
C ASN A 70 -10.58 -4.83 -2.35
N ALA A 71 -11.29 -4.18 -3.29
CA ALA A 71 -10.83 -2.95 -3.94
C ALA A 71 -10.72 -1.80 -2.93
N CYS A 72 -11.70 -1.68 -2.02
CA CYS A 72 -11.67 -0.68 -0.94
C CYS A 72 -10.49 -0.93 0.01
N VAL A 73 -10.22 -2.19 0.39
CA VAL A 73 -9.07 -2.54 1.25
C VAL A 73 -7.73 -2.18 0.60
N GLN A 74 -7.59 -2.37 -0.72
CA GLN A 74 -6.40 -1.93 -1.45
C GLN A 74 -6.31 -0.39 -1.57
N HIS A 75 -7.43 0.29 -1.79
CA HIS A 75 -7.49 1.77 -1.83
C HIS A 75 -7.06 2.40 -0.50
N ASP A 76 -7.55 1.85 0.62
CA ASP A 76 -7.15 2.25 1.97
C ASP A 76 -5.64 2.12 2.17
N PHE A 77 -5.04 1.00 1.76
CA PHE A 77 -3.60 0.83 1.83
C PHE A 77 -2.86 1.93 1.06
N GLY A 78 -3.32 2.25 -0.15
CA GLY A 78 -2.79 3.37 -0.93
C GLY A 78 -2.86 4.69 -0.16
N TYR A 79 -4.03 5.09 0.34
CA TYR A 79 -4.19 6.35 1.06
C TYR A 79 -3.36 6.41 2.34
N ARG A 80 -3.33 5.31 3.09
CA ARG A 80 -2.64 5.23 4.38
C ARG A 80 -1.13 5.16 4.25
N ASN A 81 -0.58 4.65 3.14
CA ASN A 81 0.88 4.56 2.99
C ASN A 81 1.44 5.72 2.15
N TYR A 82 0.67 6.25 1.20
CA TYR A 82 1.14 7.27 0.27
C TYR A 82 0.78 8.69 0.72
N GLY A 83 -0.38 8.84 1.36
CA GLY A 83 -0.92 10.12 1.82
C GLY A 83 -0.27 10.67 3.09
N ALA A 84 -0.75 11.84 3.52
CA ALA A 84 -0.10 12.66 4.53
C ALA A 84 -0.40 12.28 6.00
N HIS A 85 -1.42 11.45 6.23
CA HIS A 85 -1.98 11.23 7.56
C HIS A 85 -1.29 10.14 8.39
N TYR A 86 -0.38 9.37 7.78
CA TYR A 86 0.31 8.25 8.41
C TYR A 86 1.82 8.37 8.26
N ALA A 87 2.56 7.36 8.72
CA ALA A 87 4.00 7.45 8.93
C ALA A 87 4.82 7.56 7.64
N LEU A 88 4.49 6.79 6.60
CA LEU A 88 5.37 6.61 5.45
C LEU A 88 5.31 7.76 4.43
N LYS A 89 4.13 8.31 4.15
CA LYS A 89 3.93 9.47 3.24
C LYS A 89 4.66 9.30 1.91
N LEU A 90 4.53 8.11 1.32
CA LEU A 90 5.39 7.65 0.22
C LEU A 90 5.33 8.54 -1.02
N SER A 91 4.23 9.27 -1.25
CA SER A 91 4.15 10.32 -2.29
C SER A 91 2.87 11.12 -2.12
N VAL A 92 2.97 12.25 -1.42
CA VAL A 92 1.84 13.16 -1.15
C VAL A 92 1.65 14.09 -2.35
N THR A 93 1.26 13.52 -3.49
CA THR A 93 1.04 14.27 -4.74
C THR A 93 -0.32 13.98 -5.35
N ARG A 94 -0.81 14.89 -6.19
CA ARG A 94 -2.08 14.72 -6.90
C ARG A 94 -2.03 13.52 -7.83
N GLU A 95 -0.95 13.39 -8.58
CA GLU A 95 -0.77 12.32 -9.57
C GLU A 95 -0.82 10.94 -8.88
N THR A 96 -0.28 10.85 -7.67
CA THR A 96 -0.30 9.62 -6.89
C THR A 96 -1.71 9.27 -6.40
N LYS A 97 -2.45 10.24 -5.86
CA LYS A 97 -3.84 10.01 -5.48
C LYS A 97 -4.70 9.62 -6.69
N ASP A 98 -4.55 10.33 -7.80
CA ASP A 98 -5.31 10.03 -9.02
C ASP A 98 -4.99 8.62 -9.53
N TRP A 99 -3.74 8.17 -9.43
CA TRP A 99 -3.36 6.78 -9.73
C TRP A 99 -4.01 5.78 -8.77
N ILE A 100 -4.00 6.03 -7.45
CA ILE A 100 -4.65 5.14 -6.46
C ILE A 100 -6.16 5.06 -6.70
N ASP A 101 -6.83 6.19 -6.95
CA ASP A 101 -8.26 6.24 -7.27
C ASP A 101 -8.55 5.48 -8.58
N ALA A 102 -7.70 5.64 -9.62
CA ALA A 102 -7.85 4.89 -10.87
C ALA A 102 -7.68 3.38 -10.68
N ARG A 103 -6.72 2.95 -9.85
CA ARG A 103 -6.54 1.53 -9.48
C ARG A 103 -7.79 0.99 -8.77
N PHE A 104 -8.35 1.76 -7.84
CA PHE A 104 -9.60 1.40 -7.17
C PHE A 104 -10.75 1.18 -8.16
N HIS A 105 -10.91 2.07 -9.14
CA HIS A 105 -11.93 1.89 -10.19
C HIS A 105 -11.70 0.62 -11.02
N GLU A 106 -10.46 0.38 -11.45
CA GLU A 106 -10.09 -0.81 -12.23
C GLU A 106 -10.35 -2.13 -11.49
N GLU A 107 -10.08 -2.18 -10.19
CA GLU A 107 -10.38 -3.36 -9.38
C GLU A 107 -11.87 -3.57 -9.14
N MET A 108 -12.66 -2.50 -9.00
CA MET A 108 -14.11 -2.61 -8.94
C MET A 108 -14.70 -3.12 -10.26
N ASP A 109 -14.23 -2.63 -11.40
CA ASP A 109 -14.63 -3.12 -12.73
C ASP A 109 -14.30 -4.61 -12.90
N ARG A 110 -13.11 -5.05 -12.46
CA ARG A 110 -12.77 -6.47 -12.42
C ARG A 110 -13.73 -7.27 -11.55
N ALA A 111 -14.05 -6.80 -10.35
CA ALA A 111 -15.01 -7.46 -9.47
C ALA A 111 -16.41 -7.60 -10.12
N CYS A 112 -16.85 -6.59 -10.87
CA CYS A 112 -18.09 -6.65 -11.64
C CYS A 112 -18.05 -7.74 -12.71
N ILE A 113 -16.98 -7.79 -13.50
CA ILE A 113 -16.79 -8.75 -14.59
C ILE A 113 -16.71 -10.18 -14.05
N ASP A 114 -16.03 -10.39 -12.94
CA ASP A 114 -15.86 -11.71 -12.33
C ASP A 114 -17.14 -12.23 -11.66
N THR A 115 -18.00 -11.32 -11.20
CA THR A 115 -19.23 -11.66 -10.46
C THR A 115 -20.43 -11.87 -11.39
N TYR A 116 -20.61 -10.99 -12.37
CA TYR A 116 -21.85 -10.93 -13.15
C TYR A 116 -21.65 -11.42 -14.58
N PRO A 117 -22.65 -12.10 -15.18
CA PRO A 117 -22.59 -12.44 -16.59
C PRO A 117 -22.63 -11.17 -17.46
N ALA A 118 -22.09 -11.29 -18.67
CA ALA A 118 -22.19 -10.21 -19.67
C ALA A 118 -23.65 -9.79 -19.89
N GLY A 119 -23.91 -8.48 -19.86
CA GLY A 119 -25.24 -7.90 -19.99
C GLY A 119 -25.50 -6.75 -19.03
N GLU A 120 -26.76 -6.54 -18.69
CA GLU A 120 -27.21 -5.39 -17.88
C GLU A 120 -26.68 -5.43 -16.44
N ALA A 121 -26.52 -6.61 -15.85
CA ALA A 121 -26.03 -6.75 -14.48
C ALA A 121 -24.59 -6.25 -14.32
N VAL A 122 -23.67 -6.67 -15.20
CA VAL A 122 -22.28 -6.17 -15.17
C VAL A 122 -22.23 -4.67 -15.51
N ALA A 123 -23.06 -4.18 -16.43
CA ALA A 123 -23.12 -2.75 -16.75
C ALA A 123 -23.57 -1.91 -15.54
N SER A 124 -24.63 -2.32 -14.85
CA SER A 124 -25.11 -1.64 -13.63
C SER A 124 -24.07 -1.66 -12.52
N CYS A 125 -23.28 -2.74 -12.40
CA CYS A 125 -22.20 -2.82 -11.43
C CYS A 125 -21.07 -1.83 -11.78
N MET A 126 -20.68 -1.73 -13.05
CA MET A 126 -19.66 -0.77 -13.50
C MET A 126 -20.11 0.68 -13.32
N ASP A 127 -21.41 0.97 -13.46
CA ASP A 127 -21.96 2.28 -13.12
C ASP A 127 -21.79 2.59 -11.62
N ASN A 128 -22.03 1.61 -10.73
CA ASN A 128 -21.77 1.75 -9.30
C ASN A 128 -20.26 1.93 -9.00
N ALA A 129 -19.38 1.22 -9.71
CA ALA A 129 -17.93 1.40 -9.63
C ALA A 129 -17.53 2.84 -10.01
N THR A 130 -18.10 3.37 -11.08
CA THR A 130 -17.87 4.76 -11.52
C THR A 130 -18.34 5.77 -10.47
N LEU A 131 -19.49 5.53 -9.83
CA LEU A 131 -20.00 6.39 -8.75
C LEU A 131 -19.07 6.39 -7.53
N ALA A 132 -18.61 5.21 -7.11
CA ALA A 132 -17.68 5.06 -6.00
C ALA A 132 -16.33 5.75 -6.30
N TRP A 133 -15.78 5.54 -7.50
CA TRP A 133 -14.57 6.24 -7.97
C TRP A 133 -14.76 7.75 -7.97
N THR A 134 -15.86 8.25 -8.53
CA THR A 134 -16.16 9.68 -8.57
C THR A 134 -16.19 10.30 -7.17
N ALA A 135 -16.78 9.59 -6.20
CA ALA A 135 -16.83 10.05 -4.82
C ALA A 135 -15.43 10.22 -4.21
N VAL A 136 -14.56 9.21 -4.31
CA VAL A 136 -13.20 9.32 -3.76
C VAL A 136 -12.33 10.28 -4.56
N HIS A 137 -12.54 10.37 -5.87
CA HIS A 137 -11.78 11.28 -6.71
C HIS A 137 -12.05 12.75 -6.36
N LEU A 138 -13.32 13.11 -6.15
CA LEU A 138 -13.75 14.48 -5.82
C LEU A 138 -13.61 14.85 -4.34
N TYR A 139 -13.84 13.91 -3.41
CA TYR A 139 -13.94 14.19 -1.98
C TYR A 139 -12.83 13.56 -1.13
N GLY A 140 -11.97 12.74 -1.74
CA GLY A 140 -10.89 12.02 -1.08
C GLY A 140 -9.71 12.89 -0.65
N ASP A 141 -9.63 14.14 -1.12
CA ASP A 141 -8.49 15.02 -0.84
C ASP A 141 -8.23 15.19 0.66
N GLN A 142 -9.29 15.33 1.47
CA GLN A 142 -9.19 15.47 2.93
C GLN A 142 -8.67 14.22 3.67
N TYR A 143 -8.59 13.08 2.98
CA TYR A 143 -8.11 11.81 3.51
C TYR A 143 -6.75 11.42 2.93
N PHE A 144 -6.25 12.15 1.92
CA PHE A 144 -4.97 11.88 1.27
C PHE A 144 -3.93 12.96 1.55
N PHE A 145 -4.32 14.24 1.57
CA PHE A 145 -3.42 15.39 1.76
C PHE A 145 -3.51 15.96 3.18
#